data_AF-D8IEA1-F1
#
_entry.id   AF-D8IEA1-F1
#
_cell.length_a   1.000
_cell.length_b   1.000
_cell.length_c   1.000
_cell.angle_alpha   90.00
_cell.angle_beta   90.00
_cell.angle_gamma   90.00
#
_symmetry.space_group_name_H-M   'P 1'
#
loop_
_entity.id
_entity.type
_entity.pdbx_description
1 polymer ?
#
loop_
_entity_poly.entity_id
_entity_poly.type
_entity_poly.pdbx_seq_one_letter_code
_entity_poly.pdbx_strand_id
1 'polypeptide(L)' 'MMIYEIGSISFGLFSIVFIFISITSKNEIAKAFYILCFFLSNIVALLCDIVIKLN' A
#
# COMPACT_ATOMS: atom_id res chain seq x y z
N MET A 1 12.21 -6.20 14.02
CA MET A 1 12.84 -6.02 12.69
C MET A 1 12.15 -6.85 11.62
N MET A 2 12.20 -8.19 11.67
CA MET A 2 11.57 -9.08 10.68
C MET A 2 10.08 -8.81 10.40
N ILE A 3 9.28 -8.47 11.42
CA ILE A 3 7.85 -8.15 11.26
C ILE A 3 7.66 -6.89 10.39
N TYR A 4 8.52 -5.88 10.52
CA TYR A 4 8.42 -4.65 9.74
C TYR A 4 8.89 -4.87 8.30
N GLU A 5 9.87 -5.75 8.06
CA GLU A 5 10.31 -6.11 6.70
C GLU A 5 9.20 -6.84 5.95
N ILE A 6 8.57 -7.83 6.60
CA ILE A 6 7.42 -8.54 6.05
C ILE A 6 6.25 -7.56 5.81
N GLY A 7 6.04 -6.63 6.74
CA GLY A 7 5.05 -5.57 6.63
C GLY A 7 5.28 -4.70 5.39
N SER A 8 6.48 -4.14 5.23
CA SER A 8 6.85 -3.28 4.11
C SER A 8 6.61 -3.98 2.76
N ILE A 9 7.08 -5.22 2.61
CA ILE A 9 6.88 -6.01 1.39
C ILE A 9 5.39 -6.26 1.12
N SER A 10 4.64 -6.65 2.16
CA SER A 10 3.21 -6.94 2.04
C SER A 10 2.41 -5.71 1.61
N PHE A 11 2.66 -4.55 2.24
CA PHE A 11 2.02 -3.28 1.87
C PHE A 11 2.46 -2.77 0.49
N GLY A 12 3.68 -3.09 0.05
CA GLY A 12 4.11 -2.87 -1.34
C GLY A 12 3.30 -3.70 -2.34
N LEU A 13 3.06 -4.98 -2.05
CA LEU A 13 2.24 -5.84 -2.92
C LEU A 13 0.77 -5.39 -2.96
N PHE A 14 0.20 -5.00 -1.81
CA PHE A 14 -1.17 -4.49 -1.75
C PHE A 14 -1.34 -3.19 -2.56
N SER A 15 -0.34 -2.30 -2.58
CA SER A 15 -0.43 -1.08 -3.38
C SER A 15 -0.57 -1.39 -4.88
N ILE A 16 0.20 -2.35 -5.39
CA ILE A 16 0.11 -2.81 -6.78
C ILE A 16 -1.30 -3.35 -7.08
N VAL A 17 -1.85 -4.18 -6.19
CA VAL A 17 -3.21 -4.72 -6.36
C VAL A 17 -4.26 -3.60 -6.40
N PHE A 18 -4.18 -2.63 -5.48
CA PHE A 18 -5.15 -1.54 -5.44
C PHE A 18 -5.10 -0.63 -6.67
N ILE A 19 -3.92 -0.33 -7.22
CA ILE A 19 -3.84 0.48 -8.44
C ILE A 19 -4.43 -0.26 -9.64
N PHE A 20 -4.20 -1.58 -9.76
CA PHE A 20 -4.80 -2.40 -10.82
C PHE A 20 -6.33 -2.43 -10.73
N ILE A 21 -6.88 -2.62 -9.53
CA ILE A 21 -8.33 -2.61 -9.33
C ILE A 21 -8.91 -1.22 -9.64
N SER A 22 -8.20 -0.16 -9.25
CA SER A 22 -8.64 1.22 -9.54
C SER A 22 -8.73 1.49 -11.04
N ILE A 23 -7.71 1.10 -11.81
CA ILE A 23 -7.67 1.30 -13.27
C ILE A 23 -8.76 0.49 -13.98
N THR A 24 -9.02 -0.73 -13.51
CA THR A 24 -10.03 -1.63 -14.12
C THR A 24 -11.46 -1.34 -13.66
N SER A 25 -11.65 -0.62 -12.55
CA SER A 25 -12.97 -0.25 -12.05
C SER A 25 -13.69 0.73 -12.97
N LYS A 26 -14.92 0.38 -13.36
CA LYS A 26 -15.85 1.26 -14.09
C LYS A 26 -16.64 2.20 -13.16
N ASN A 27 -16.62 1.94 -11.86
CA ASN A 27 -17.31 2.76 -10.87
C ASN A 27 -16.33 3.83 -10.36
N GLU A 28 -16.66 5.11 -10.59
CA GLU A 28 -15.89 6.29 -10.17
C GLU A 28 -15.62 6.31 -8.65
N ILE A 29 -16.61 5.95 -7.84
CA ILE A 29 -16.48 5.91 -6.37
C ILE A 29 -15.51 4.81 -5.96
N ALA A 30 -15.65 3.61 -6.53
CA ALA A 30 -14.74 2.51 -6.24
C ALA A 30 -13.31 2.82 -6.72
N LYS A 31 -13.16 3.46 -7.89
CA LYS A 31 -11.87 3.92 -8.40
C LYS A 31 -11.18 4.86 -7.42
N ALA A 32 -11.90 5.87 -6.92
CA ALA A 32 -11.38 6.81 -5.92
C ALA A 32 -11.03 6.11 -4.59
N PHE A 33 -11.87 5.19 -4.13
CA PHE A 33 -11.60 4.40 -2.93
C PHE A 33 -10.32 3.56 -3.07
N TYR A 34 -10.13 2.85 -4.18
CA TYR A 34 -8.91 2.06 -4.40
C TYR A 34 -7.66 2.93 -4.58
N ILE A 35 -7.78 4.16 -5.10
CA ILE A 35 -6.69 5.14 -5.10
C ILE A 35 -6.31 5.55 -3.68
N LEU A 36 -7.29 5.80 -2.81
CA LEU A 36 -7.03 6.08 -1.40
C LEU A 36 -6.33 4.89 -0.71
N CYS A 37 -6.78 3.66 -0.96
CA CYS A 37 -6.13 2.46 -0.46
C CYS A 37 -4.69 2.31 -0.97
N PHE A 38 -4.43 2.64 -2.25
CA PHE A 38 -3.08 2.66 -2.82
C PHE A 38 -2.15 3.61 -2.05
N PHE A 39 -2.58 4.86 -1.83
CA PHE A 39 -1.77 5.83 -1.08
C PHE A 39 -1.55 5.38 0.37
N LEU A 40 -2.60 4.90 1.04
CA LEU A 40 -2.50 4.41 2.41
C LEU A 40 -1.50 3.25 2.52
N SER A 41 -1.55 2.29 1.60
CA SER A 41 -0.63 1.16 1.58
C SER A 41 0.83 1.59 1.44
N ASN A 42 1.12 2.57 0.56
CA ASN A 42 2.47 3.11 0.40
C ASN A 42 2.94 3.88 1.64
N ILE A 43 2.06 4.63 2.31
CA ILE A 43 2.39 5.33 3.57
C ILE A 43 2.77 4.33 4.66
N VAL A 44 2.02 3.22 4.79
CA VAL A 44 2.31 2.19 5.80
C VAL A 44 3.61 1.45 5.49
N ALA A 45 3.89 1.13 4.22
CA ALA A 45 5.17 0.55 3.81
C ALA A 45 6.35 1.47 4.18
N LEU A 46 6.24 2.77 3.88
CA LEU A 46 7.24 3.77 4.24
C LEU A 46 7.45 3.87 5.76
N LEU A 47 6.37 3.80 6.55
CA LEU A 47 6.46 3.76 8.01
C LEU A 47 7.21 2.52 8.50
N CYS A 48 6.97 1.34 7.91
CA CYS A 48 7.73 0.13 8.22
C CYS A 48 9.22 0.31 7.91
N ASP A 49 9.57 0.87 6.75
CA ASP A 49 10.95 1.12 6.34
C ASP A 49 11.67 2.11 7.27
N ILE A 50 10.99 3.16 7.69
CA ILE A 50 11.51 4.14 8.67
C ILE A 50 11.81 3.43 9.99
N VAL A 51 10.88 2.60 10.49
CA VAL A 51 11.08 1.86 11.75
C VAL A 51 12.24 0.86 11.65
N ILE A 52 12.40 0.18 10.51
CA ILE A 52 13.57 -0.69 10.27
C ILE A 52 14.86 0.12 10.33
N LYS A 53 14.89 1.30 9.72
CA LYS A 53 16.12 2.11 9.62
C LYS A 53 16.50 2.83 10.92
N LEU A 54 15.54 3.03 11.82
CA LEU A 54 15.75 3.63 13.14
C LEU A 54 16.21 2.61 14.20
N ASN A 55 16.15 1.32 13.90
CA ASN A 55 16.47 0.23 14.82
C ASN A 55 17.65 -0.60 14.31
#